data_AF-A0A7Y2D0R6-F1
#
_entry.id   AF-A0A7Y2D0R6-F1
#
_cell.length_a   1.000
_cell.length_b   1.000
_cell.length_c   1.000
_cell.angle_alpha   90.00
_cell.angle_beta   90.00
_cell.angle_gamma   90.00
#
_symmetry.space_group_name_H-M   'P 1'
#
loop_
_entity.id
_entity.type
_entity.pdbx_description
1 polymer ?
#
loop_
_entity_poly.entity_id
_entity_poly.type
_entity_poly.pdbx_seq_one_letter_code
_entity_poly.pdbx_strand_id
1 'polypeptide(L)'
;MKNGKEVTYRDAVKEALREALVNDERVFLMGEDVGRYGGSYACTHGFIEEFGEERIRDTPLSESGFVGAGIGAALAGMLPVVE
;
A
#
# COMPACT_ATOMS: atom_id res chain seq x y z
N MET A 1 1.23 -27.89 -14.79
CA MET A 1 1.25 -26.47 -14.38
C MET A 1 0.63 -26.40 -13.01
N LYS A 2 1.31 -25.83 -12.00
CA LYS A 2 0.82 -25.85 -10.61
C LYS A 2 -0.52 -25.11 -10.52
N ASN A 3 -1.49 -25.72 -9.81
CA ASN A 3 -2.83 -25.19 -9.54
C ASN A 3 -2.79 -23.74 -9.05
N GLY A 4 -3.08 -22.77 -9.92
CA GLY A 4 -3.34 -21.39 -9.51
C GLY A 4 -4.71 -21.33 -8.85
N LYS A 5 -4.79 -20.80 -7.62
CA LYS A 5 -6.07 -20.51 -6.99
C LYS A 5 -6.77 -19.40 -7.79
N GLU A 6 -8.03 -19.60 -8.14
CA GLU A 6 -8.83 -18.54 -8.77
C GLU A 6 -9.10 -17.45 -7.73
N VAL A 7 -8.67 -16.23 -8.03
CA VAL A 7 -8.77 -15.05 -7.16
C VAL A 7 -9.21 -13.84 -7.99
N THR A 8 -9.90 -12.89 -7.36
CA THR A 8 -10.19 -11.62 -8.03
C THR A 8 -8.91 -10.80 -8.17
N TYR A 9 -8.84 -9.89 -9.15
CA TYR A 9 -7.69 -9.01 -9.31
C TYR A 9 -7.44 -8.17 -8.05
N ARG A 10 -8.51 -7.69 -7.42
CA ARG A 10 -8.45 -6.97 -6.14
C ARG A 10 -7.79 -7.81 -5.05
N ASP A 11 -8.22 -9.06 -4.88
CA ASP A 11 -7.69 -9.92 -3.84
C ASP A 11 -6.22 -10.30 -4.13
N ALA A 12 -5.86 -10.48 -5.40
CA ALA A 12 -4.48 -10.70 -5.81
C ALA A 12 -3.56 -9.50 -5.49
N VAL A 13 -4.01 -8.27 -5.79
CA VAL A 13 -3.27 -7.05 -5.43
C VAL A 13 -3.15 -6.93 -3.91
N LYS A 14 -4.24 -7.15 -3.18
CA LYS A 14 -4.23 -7.14 -1.72
C LYS A 14 -3.24 -8.16 -1.13
N GLU A 15 -3.24 -9.38 -1.64
CA GLU A 15 -2.30 -10.43 -1.20
C GLU A 15 -0.85 -10.04 -1.46
N ALA A 16 -0.54 -9.51 -2.65
CA ALA A 16 0.79 -9.06 -3.01
C ALA A 16 1.29 -7.88 -2.15
N LEU A 17 0.44 -6.87 -1.91
CA LEU A 17 0.77 -5.73 -1.04
C LEU A 17 1.01 -6.18 0.40
N ARG A 18 0.15 -7.06 0.91
CA ARG A 18 0.28 -7.60 2.27
C ARG A 18 1.57 -8.40 2.41
N GLU A 19 1.91 -9.24 1.44
CA GLU A 19 3.16 -9.99 1.43
C GLU A 19 4.38 -9.05 1.46
N ALA A 20 4.37 -7.98 0.65
CA ALA A 20 5.45 -7.00 0.65
C ALA A 20 5.60 -6.28 2.01
N LEU A 21 4.48 -5.87 2.62
CA LEU A 21 4.48 -5.21 3.93
C LEU A 21 5.01 -6.11 5.05
N VAL A 22 4.66 -7.40 5.03
CA VAL A 22 5.10 -8.39 6.02
C VAL A 22 6.59 -8.68 5.89
N ASN A 23 7.10 -8.77 4.65
CA ASN A 23 8.46 -9.22 4.40
C ASN A 23 9.53 -8.13 4.57
N ASP A 24 9.16 -6.86 4.49
CA ASP A 24 10.12 -5.76 4.57
C ASP A 24 9.53 -4.54 5.29
N GLU A 25 10.13 -4.17 6.42
CA GLU A 25 9.71 -3.04 7.25
C GLU A 25 9.86 -1.69 6.54
N ARG A 26 10.67 -1.62 5.47
CA ARG A 26 10.85 -0.42 4.65
C ARG A 26 9.68 -0.15 3.72
N VAL A 27 8.84 -1.15 3.44
CA VAL A 27 7.68 -1.02 2.56
C VAL A 27 6.58 -0.28 3.28
N PHE A 28 5.99 0.75 2.70
CA PHE A 28 4.80 1.39 3.27
C PHE A 28 3.89 1.88 2.15
N LEU A 29 2.61 2.04 2.44
CA LEU A 29 1.64 2.58 1.49
C LEU A 29 1.35 4.04 1.81
N MET A 30 1.20 4.85 0.77
CA MET A 30 0.69 6.20 0.88
C MET A 30 -0.17 6.55 -0.33
N GLY A 31 -1.25 7.29 -0.11
CA GLY A 31 -2.17 7.70 -1.16
C GLY A 31 -3.49 8.20 -0.58
N GLU A 32 -4.42 8.55 -1.46
CA GLU A 32 -5.74 9.01 -1.07
C GLU A 32 -6.61 7.83 -0.63
N ASP A 33 -7.23 7.95 0.55
CA ASP A 33 -8.15 6.97 1.13
C ASP A 33 -7.57 5.55 1.35
N VAL A 34 -6.26 5.33 1.21
CA VAL A 34 -5.62 4.01 1.38
C VAL A 34 -5.60 3.52 2.82
N GLY A 35 -5.73 4.43 3.80
CA GLY A 35 -5.70 4.17 5.23
C GLY A 35 -7.05 3.72 5.75
N ARG A 36 -7.75 4.61 6.46
CA ARG A 36 -8.97 4.25 7.22
C ARG A 36 -10.13 3.79 6.34
N TYR A 37 -10.22 4.32 5.12
CA TYR A 37 -11.25 3.92 4.18
C TYR A 37 -10.94 2.56 3.52
N GLY A 38 -9.65 2.20 3.43
CA GLY A 38 -9.19 0.92 2.88
C GLY A 38 -9.03 0.89 1.36
N GLY A 39 -8.87 2.07 0.75
CA GLY A 39 -8.69 2.29 -0.68
C GLY A 39 -10.02 2.32 -1.42
N SER A 40 -10.07 3.11 -2.50
CA SER A 40 -11.29 3.30 -3.32
C SER A 40 -11.86 1.99 -3.86
N TYR A 41 -11.01 0.99 -4.07
CA TYR A 41 -11.38 -0.35 -4.55
C TYR A 41 -11.22 -1.45 -3.49
N ALA A 42 -11.07 -1.10 -2.21
CA ALA A 42 -10.88 -2.02 -1.09
C ALA A 42 -9.62 -2.90 -1.17
N CYS A 43 -8.60 -2.51 -1.93
CA CYS A 43 -7.32 -3.22 -2.06
C CYS A 43 -6.52 -3.20 -0.74
N THR A 44 -6.67 -2.16 0.09
CA THR A 44 -5.92 -1.97 1.35
C THR A 44 -6.81 -2.07 2.59
N HIS A 45 -8.08 -2.47 2.43
CA HIS A 45 -9.03 -2.59 3.53
C HIS A 45 -8.50 -3.52 4.65
N GLY A 46 -8.43 -3.01 5.88
CA GLY A 46 -7.92 -3.75 7.04
C GLY A 46 -6.41 -3.57 7.29
N PHE A 47 -5.67 -2.91 6.38
CA PHE A 47 -4.22 -2.79 6.52
C PHE A 47 -3.83 -1.81 7.61
N ILE A 48 -4.59 -0.74 7.82
CA ILE A 48 -4.25 0.24 8.86
C ILE A 48 -4.39 -0.36 10.27
N GLU A 49 -5.34 -1.27 10.48
CA GLU A 49 -5.49 -2.04 11.71
C GLU A 49 -4.36 -3.08 11.88
N GLU A 50 -3.90 -3.67 10.77
CA GLU A 50 -2.86 -4.71 10.79
C GLU A 50 -1.44 -4.13 10.95
N PHE A 51 -1.13 -3.02 10.26
CA PHE A 51 0.23 -2.48 10.12
C PHE A 51 0.43 -1.09 10.75
N GLY A 52 -0.66 -0.41 11.12
CA GLY A 52 -0.63 0.91 11.76
C GLY A 52 -0.45 2.09 10.80
N GLU A 53 -0.73 3.30 11.32
CA GLU A 53 -0.69 4.57 10.58
C GLU A 53 0.71 4.94 10.05
N GLU A 54 1.78 4.38 10.63
CA GLU A 54 3.15 4.60 10.13
C GLU A 54 3.45 3.83 8.84
N ARG A 55 2.73 2.73 8.60
CA ARG A 55 2.92 1.87 7.42
C ARG A 55 1.85 2.07 6.37
N ILE A 56 0.67 2.58 6.73
CA ILE A 56 -0.45 2.85 5.84
C ILE A 56 -0.92 4.29 6.06
N ARG A 57 -0.61 5.19 5.11
CA ARG A 57 -0.72 6.64 5.29
C ARG A 57 -1.70 7.28 4.30
N ASP A 58 -2.77 7.87 4.83
CA ASP A 58 -3.63 8.75 4.02
C ASP A 58 -2.90 10.06 3.67
N THR A 59 -3.08 10.54 2.44
CA THR A 59 -2.47 11.78 1.95
C THR A 59 -3.52 12.83 1.58
N PRO A 60 -3.17 14.13 1.56
CA PRO A 60 -4.02 15.15 0.95
C PRO A 60 -4.26 14.87 -0.55
N LEU A 61 -5.33 15.49 -1.10
CA LEU A 61 -5.64 15.49 -2.54
C LEU A 61 -4.60 16.29 -3.34
N SER A 62 -3.41 15.69 -3.54
CA SER A 62 -2.26 16.33 -4.16
C SER A 62 -1.27 15.29 -4.67
N GLU A 63 -1.55 14.75 -5.85
CA GLU A 63 -0.86 13.62 -6.45
C GLU A 63 0.63 13.90 -6.64
N SER A 64 0.96 15.06 -7.21
CA SER A 64 2.36 15.48 -7.34
C SER A 64 3.08 15.60 -5.99
N GLY A 65 2.36 15.98 -4.93
CA GLY A 65 2.90 16.13 -3.59
C GLY A 65 3.29 14.79 -2.98
N PHE A 66 2.36 13.84 -2.93
CA PHE A 66 2.63 12.55 -2.33
C PHE A 66 3.50 11.64 -3.20
N VAL A 67 3.45 11.76 -4.54
CA VAL A 67 4.42 11.11 -5.43
C VAL A 67 5.83 11.66 -5.18
N GLY A 68 5.98 12.98 -5.05
CA GLY A 68 7.27 13.60 -4.73
C GLY A 68 7.82 13.16 -3.37
N ALA A 69 6.96 13.07 -2.35
CA ALA A 69 7.32 12.54 -1.04
C ALA A 69 7.73 11.05 -1.10
N GLY A 70 7.01 10.24 -1.89
CA GLY A 70 7.38 8.85 -2.17
C GLY A 70 8.76 8.75 -2.82
N ILE A 71 9.05 9.56 -3.84
CA ILE A 71 10.38 9.62 -4.46
C ILE A 71 11.45 9.96 -3.41
N GLY A 72 11.22 10.97 -2.57
CA GLY A 72 12.13 11.34 -1.49
C GLY A 72 12.38 10.20 -0.50
N ALA A 73 11.32 9.49 -0.09
CA ALA A 73 11.42 8.34 0.80
C ALA A 73 12.21 7.18 0.16
N ALA A 74 12.00 6.93 -1.14
CA ALA A 74 12.74 5.93 -1.89
C ALA A 74 14.24 6.26 -1.96
N LEU A 75 14.58 7.53 -2.22
CA LEU A 75 15.97 8.01 -2.18
C LEU A 75 16.62 7.83 -0.80
N ALA A 76 15.83 7.93 0.27
CA ALA A 76 16.27 7.69 1.64
C ALA A 76 16.34 6.19 2.02
N GLY A 77 16.04 5.28 1.09
CA GLY A 77 16.15 3.83 1.28
C GLY A 77 14.87 3.12 1.71
N MET A 78 13.74 3.83 1.77
CA MET A 78 12.42 3.23 2.00
C MET A 78 11.85 2.65 0.70
N LEU A 79 10.77 1.86 0.79
CA LEU A 79 10.11 1.21 -0.35
C LEU A 79 8.63 1.64 -0.43
N PRO A 80 8.34 2.91 -0.76
CA PRO A 80 6.97 3.39 -0.84
C PRO A 80 6.20 2.72 -1.99
N VAL A 81 4.97 2.32 -1.70
CA VAL A 81 3.95 1.99 -2.69
C VAL A 81 2.95 3.14 -2.70
N VAL A 82 2.92 3.89 -3.79
CA VAL A 82 2.06 5.06 -3.96
C VAL A 82 0.82 4.66 -4.76
N GLU A 83 -0.38 4.91 -4.21
CA GLU A 83 -1.68 4.80 -4.90
C GLU A 83 -2.12 6.18 -5.39
#